data_AF-A0A7Y9ZH86-F1
#
_entry.id   AF-A0A7Y9ZH86-F1
#
_cell.length_a   1.000
_cell.length_b   1.000
_cell.length_c   1.000
_cell.angle_alpha   90.00
_cell.angle_beta   90.00
_cell.angle_gamma   90.00
#
_symmetry.space_group_name_H-M   'P 1'
#
loop_
_entity.id
_entity.type
_entity.pdbx_description
1 polymer ?
#
loop_
_entity_poly.entity_id
_entity_poly.type
_entity_poly.pdbx_seq_one_letter_code
_entity_poly.pdbx_strand_id
1 'polypeptide(L)'
;MTDNQLDDTTGAGVDTLADTVSETHDVLSRRLAEAESCRPTRERPRDRLRATDPFLASTSRHVQAACAVLGPAARRHLPDGRRRAHDLAQQSRRLEGALFQTKAKLYGSTFVVRRPWSSIWDEVTEEFDAWWRLEQGLVDDLTATTSTADRDAIAERLFRAEKHVPTRPHPYLPHQGVPGRVARGVAMRVDRFWDTAEGRMVPEPVRPHRSREGRITQYLLADPHLDGPAAEE
;
A
#
# COMPACT_ATOMS: atom_id res chain seq x y z
N MET A 1 -36.27 7.23 39.37
CA MET A 1 -35.13 6.52 40.00
C MET A 1 -35.25 5.07 39.55
N THR A 2 -34.15 4.45 39.10
CA THR A 2 -34.00 3.27 38.21
C THR A 2 -34.26 3.60 36.73
N ASP A 3 -33.31 4.18 36.01
CA ASP A 3 -32.03 3.61 35.51
C ASP A 3 -32.29 2.59 34.39
N ASN A 4 -32.31 3.09 33.15
CA ASN A 4 -32.42 2.31 31.92
C ASN A 4 -31.13 2.49 31.13
N GLN A 5 -30.10 1.80 31.62
CA GLN A 5 -28.81 1.63 30.99
C GLN A 5 -29.00 0.59 29.88
N LEU A 6 -29.39 1.05 28.69
CA LEU A 6 -29.44 0.23 27.49
C LEU A 6 -28.01 0.12 26.92
N ASP A 7 -27.38 -1.00 27.27
CA ASP A 7 -26.40 -1.77 26.48
C ASP A 7 -25.68 -1.01 25.35
N ASP A 8 -24.62 -0.30 25.73
CA ASP A 8 -23.52 0.08 24.83
C ASP A 8 -22.47 -1.04 24.82
N THR A 9 -22.84 -2.22 24.30
CA THR A 9 -21.87 -3.29 24.11
C THR A 9 -22.22 -4.16 22.91
N THR A 10 -21.23 -4.34 22.05
CA THR A 10 -21.15 -5.37 20.99
C THR A 10 -21.62 -4.96 19.59
N GLY A 11 -21.02 -3.89 19.07
CA GLY A 11 -20.57 -3.91 17.68
C GLY A 11 -19.04 -3.90 17.69
N ALA A 12 -18.38 -5.06 17.58
CA ALA A 12 -16.98 -5.10 17.17
C ALA A 12 -16.93 -4.52 15.75
N GLY A 13 -16.85 -3.19 15.68
CA GLY A 13 -16.89 -2.45 14.45
C GLY A 13 -15.67 -2.81 13.64
N VAL A 14 -15.91 -3.52 12.53
CA VAL A 14 -14.95 -3.82 11.47
C VAL A 14 -14.03 -2.63 11.24
N ASP A 15 -12.72 -2.87 11.26
CA ASP A 15 -11.73 -1.81 11.10
C ASP A 15 -11.44 -1.59 9.62
N THR A 16 -12.18 -0.65 9.02
CA THR A 16 -12.04 -0.27 7.62
C THR A 16 -10.59 0.06 7.23
N LEU A 17 -9.78 0.65 8.13
CA LEU A 17 -8.40 1.01 7.83
C LEU A 17 -7.51 -0.23 7.78
N ALA A 18 -7.58 -1.08 8.81
CA ALA A 18 -6.78 -2.30 8.90
C ALA A 18 -7.10 -3.27 7.75
N ASP A 19 -8.38 -3.40 7.40
CA ASP A 19 -8.82 -4.28 6.33
C ASP A 19 -8.34 -3.77 4.96
N THR A 20 -8.54 -2.47 4.66
CA THR A 20 -8.10 -1.88 3.38
C THR A 20 -6.59 -2.02 3.18
N VAL A 21 -5.81 -1.82 4.24
CA VAL A 21 -4.35 -1.94 4.20
C VAL A 21 -3.92 -3.40 4.01
N SER A 22 -4.56 -4.35 4.70
CA SER A 22 -4.31 -5.78 4.54
C SER A 22 -4.65 -6.28 3.12
N GLU A 23 -5.80 -5.89 2.58
CA GLU A 23 -6.18 -6.22 1.20
C GLU A 23 -5.22 -5.65 0.17
N THR A 24 -4.76 -4.41 0.38
CA THR A 24 -3.77 -3.78 -0.49
C THR A 24 -2.46 -4.57 -0.48
N HIS A 25 -2.01 -5.00 0.70
CA HIS A 25 -0.82 -5.83 0.84
C HIS A 25 -0.95 -7.19 0.14
N ASP A 26 -2.09 -7.87 0.25
CA ASP A 26 -2.33 -9.14 -0.44
C ASP A 26 -2.25 -8.97 -1.97
N VAL A 27 -2.80 -7.87 -2.48
CA VAL A 27 -2.70 -7.52 -3.91
C VAL A 27 -1.26 -7.27 -4.33
N LEU A 28 -0.49 -6.52 -3.54
CA LEU A 28 0.91 -6.22 -3.85
C LEU A 28 1.80 -7.46 -3.75
N SER A 29 1.61 -8.29 -2.73
CA SER A 29 2.33 -9.55 -2.52
C SER A 29 2.11 -10.52 -3.68
N ARG A 30 0.86 -10.65 -4.15
CA ARG A 30 0.54 -11.48 -5.32
C ARG A 30 1.28 -10.99 -6.57
N ARG A 31 1.31 -9.67 -6.79
CA ARG A 31 2.01 -9.09 -7.94
C ARG A 31 3.52 -9.20 -7.83
N LEU A 32 4.08 -9.13 -6.63
CA LEU A 32 5.50 -9.41 -6.39
C LEU A 32 5.81 -10.86 -6.83
N ALA A 33 5.04 -11.82 -6.34
CA ALA A 33 5.22 -13.24 -6.69
C ALA A 33 5.07 -13.51 -8.19
N GLU A 34 4.08 -12.90 -8.85
CA GLU A 34 3.91 -12.96 -10.31
C GLU A 34 5.12 -12.36 -11.06
N ALA A 35 5.61 -11.20 -10.62
CA ALA A 35 6.74 -10.53 -11.24
C ALA A 35 8.05 -11.32 -11.07
N GLU A 36 8.27 -11.87 -9.87
CA GLU A 36 9.45 -12.66 -9.53
C GLU A 36 9.47 -14.00 -10.28
N SER A 37 8.34 -14.72 -10.33
CA SER A 37 8.23 -16.01 -11.01
C SER A 37 8.30 -15.89 -12.54
N CYS A 38 8.07 -14.71 -13.11
CA CYS A 38 8.03 -14.52 -14.56
C CYS A 38 9.37 -14.87 -15.25
N ARG A 39 9.33 -15.87 -16.14
CA ARG A 39 10.44 -16.30 -17.00
C ARG A 39 10.07 -15.98 -18.45
N PRO A 40 10.62 -14.90 -19.05
CA PRO A 40 10.31 -14.54 -20.42
C PRO A 40 10.86 -15.60 -21.39
N THR A 41 10.09 -15.94 -22.41
CA THR A 41 10.50 -16.87 -23.48
C THR A 41 10.96 -16.10 -24.71
N ARG A 42 11.55 -16.81 -25.69
CA ARG A 42 11.92 -16.21 -26.98
C ARG A 42 10.71 -15.63 -27.73
N GLU A 43 9.56 -16.28 -27.61
CA GLU A 43 8.30 -15.87 -28.25
C GLU A 43 7.63 -14.71 -27.51
N ARG A 44 7.87 -14.60 -26.20
CA ARG A 44 7.28 -13.58 -25.34
C ARG A 44 8.33 -12.85 -24.51
N PRO A 45 9.27 -12.13 -25.16
CA PRO A 45 10.38 -11.46 -24.47
C PRO A 45 9.89 -10.32 -23.55
N ARG A 46 8.70 -9.76 -23.82
CA ARG A 46 8.10 -8.67 -23.06
C ARG A 46 7.26 -9.13 -21.85
N ASP A 47 7.11 -10.43 -21.61
CA ASP A 47 6.29 -10.90 -20.49
C ASP A 47 6.80 -10.42 -19.14
N ARG A 48 8.12 -10.32 -18.98
CA ARG A 48 8.71 -9.76 -17.75
C ARG A 48 8.31 -8.31 -17.54
N LEU A 49 8.35 -7.48 -18.59
CA LEU A 49 7.91 -6.09 -18.51
C LEU A 49 6.44 -6.00 -18.09
N ARG A 50 5.59 -6.84 -18.70
CA ARG A 50 4.14 -6.88 -18.41
C ARG A 50 3.82 -7.33 -16.99
N ALA A 51 4.59 -8.27 -16.43
CA ALA A 51 4.42 -8.75 -15.06
C ALA A 51 4.99 -7.76 -14.03
N THR A 52 6.15 -7.15 -14.31
CA THR A 52 6.85 -6.28 -13.36
C THR A 52 6.27 -4.87 -13.28
N ASP A 53 5.82 -4.28 -14.40
CA ASP A 53 5.35 -2.89 -14.41
C ASP A 53 4.15 -2.61 -13.47
N PRO A 54 3.10 -3.45 -13.43
CA PRO A 54 1.99 -3.26 -12.50
C PRO A 54 2.39 -3.35 -11.03
N PHE A 55 3.36 -4.20 -10.70
CA PHE A 55 3.91 -4.32 -9.35
C PHE A 55 4.66 -3.03 -8.96
N LEU A 56 5.59 -2.57 -9.81
CA LEU A 56 6.36 -1.35 -9.56
C LEU A 56 5.43 -0.13 -9.40
N ALA A 57 4.42 -0.02 -10.26
CA ALA A 57 3.52 1.12 -10.28
C ALA A 57 2.61 1.17 -9.04
N SER A 58 2.00 0.05 -8.66
CA SER A 58 1.10 0.02 -7.51
C SER A 58 1.85 0.09 -6.18
N THR A 59 3.02 -0.52 -6.06
CA THR A 59 3.84 -0.40 -4.85
C THR A 59 4.32 1.03 -4.65
N SER A 60 4.87 1.67 -5.69
CA SER A 60 5.34 3.07 -5.60
C SER A 60 4.22 4.04 -5.22
N ARG A 61 3.02 3.82 -5.77
CA ARG A 61 1.82 4.60 -5.42
C ARG A 61 1.44 4.41 -3.95
N HIS A 62 1.27 3.17 -3.53
CA HIS A 62 0.82 2.85 -2.17
C HIS A 62 1.80 3.40 -1.12
N VAL A 63 3.11 3.16 -1.30
CA VAL A 63 4.17 3.67 -0.42
C VAL A 63 4.10 5.19 -0.25
N GLN A 64 3.88 5.92 -1.35
CA GLN A 64 3.77 7.38 -1.30
C GLN A 64 2.47 7.85 -0.64
N ALA A 65 1.36 7.17 -0.88
CA ALA A 65 0.07 7.48 -0.26
C ALA A 65 0.11 7.22 1.25
N ALA A 66 0.60 6.05 1.67
CA ALA A 66 0.82 5.68 3.05
C ALA A 66 1.70 6.70 3.78
N CYS A 67 2.85 7.08 3.20
CA CYS A 67 3.69 8.15 3.75
C CYS A 67 2.94 9.49 3.89
N ALA A 68 2.08 9.83 2.93
CA ALA A 68 1.32 11.09 2.93
C ALA A 68 0.21 11.14 3.98
N VAL A 69 -0.36 9.99 4.34
CA VAL A 69 -1.55 9.90 5.17
C VAL A 69 -1.23 9.38 6.57
N LEU A 70 -0.54 8.24 6.64
CA LEU A 70 -0.20 7.57 7.89
C LEU A 70 0.87 8.32 8.67
N GLY A 71 1.86 8.92 8.00
CA GLY A 71 2.89 9.73 8.67
C GLY A 71 2.32 10.91 9.49
N PRO A 72 1.45 11.77 8.90
CA PRO A 72 0.72 12.79 9.66
C PRO A 72 -0.23 12.23 10.73
N ALA A 73 -0.91 11.11 10.46
CA ALA A 73 -1.82 10.48 11.42
C ALA A 73 -1.06 10.02 12.67
N ALA A 74 0.04 9.29 12.48
CA ALA A 74 0.91 8.85 13.57
C ALA A 74 1.37 10.03 14.43
N ARG A 75 1.86 11.12 13.81
CA ARG A 75 2.29 12.32 14.54
C ARG A 75 1.19 12.99 15.37
N ARG A 76 -0.08 12.80 15.00
CA ARG A 76 -1.22 13.42 15.66
C ARG A 76 -1.78 12.56 16.79
N HIS A 77 -1.80 11.25 16.61
CA HIS A 77 -2.52 10.33 17.49
C HIS A 77 -1.61 9.46 18.36
N LEU A 78 -0.35 9.26 17.98
CA LEU A 78 0.59 8.40 18.71
C LEU A 78 1.61 9.20 19.52
N PRO A 79 1.95 8.76 20.74
CA PRO A 79 2.92 9.45 21.61
C PRO A 79 4.34 9.48 21.01
N ASP A 80 4.75 8.43 20.29
CA ASP A 80 6.03 8.35 19.58
C ASP A 80 5.89 8.59 18.06
N GLY A 81 4.78 9.20 17.64
CA GLY A 81 4.37 9.30 16.24
C GLY A 81 5.36 10.01 15.30
N ARG A 82 6.20 10.91 15.82
CA ARG A 82 7.28 11.55 15.03
C ARG A 82 8.36 10.55 14.62
N ARG A 83 8.77 9.69 15.55
CA ARG A 83 9.76 8.64 15.31
C ARG A 83 9.19 7.62 14.33
N ARG A 84 7.99 7.11 14.60
CA ARG A 84 7.27 6.17 13.72
C ARG A 84 7.13 6.69 12.29
N ALA A 85 6.72 7.96 12.12
CA ALA A 85 6.62 8.56 10.79
C ALA A 85 7.98 8.79 10.10
N HIS A 86 9.07 8.94 10.87
CA HIS A 86 10.43 8.99 10.33
C HIS A 86 10.88 7.61 9.86
N ASP A 87 10.68 6.58 10.67
CA ASP A 87 11.05 5.19 10.37
C ASP A 87 10.32 4.71 9.11
N LEU A 88 9.01 4.96 9.01
CA LEU A 88 8.22 4.66 7.80
C LEU A 88 8.80 5.37 6.56
N ALA A 89 9.12 6.67 6.66
CA ALA A 89 9.68 7.42 5.54
C ALA A 89 11.11 6.96 5.15
N GLN A 90 11.89 6.48 6.12
CA GLN A 90 13.20 5.90 5.86
C GLN A 90 13.09 4.56 5.14
N GLN A 91 12.20 3.69 5.59
CA GLN A 91 11.99 2.39 4.96
C GLN A 91 11.39 2.53 3.55
N SER A 92 10.48 3.48 3.34
CA SER A 92 9.95 3.82 2.01
C SER A 92 11.06 4.17 1.01
N ARG A 93 12.10 4.92 1.43
CA ARG A 93 13.24 5.24 0.56
C ARG A 93 14.03 4.00 0.15
N ARG A 94 14.19 3.03 1.06
CA ARG A 94 14.91 1.79 0.77
C ARG A 94 14.14 0.94 -0.23
N LEU A 95 12.84 0.74 0.01
CA LEU A 95 11.96 0.04 -0.91
C LEU A 95 11.93 0.74 -2.28
N GLU A 96 11.78 2.07 -2.35
CA GLU A 96 11.85 2.81 -3.61
C GLU A 96 13.20 2.64 -4.32
N GLY A 97 14.29 2.53 -3.58
CA GLY A 97 15.61 2.19 -4.10
C GLY A 97 15.64 0.80 -4.75
N ALA A 98 15.09 -0.22 -4.09
CA ALA A 98 14.99 -1.58 -4.64
C ALA A 98 14.10 -1.64 -5.89
N LEU A 99 12.95 -0.95 -5.88
CA LEU A 99 12.05 -0.81 -7.03
C LEU A 99 12.75 -0.09 -8.20
N PHE A 100 13.53 0.95 -7.92
CA PHE A 100 14.33 1.66 -8.92
C PHE A 100 15.36 0.73 -9.59
N GLN A 101 16.04 -0.11 -8.81
CA GLN A 101 17.00 -1.07 -9.35
C GLN A 101 16.34 -2.14 -10.23
N THR A 102 15.15 -2.61 -9.83
CA THR A 102 14.32 -3.51 -10.64
C THR A 102 13.98 -2.87 -11.98
N LYS A 103 13.51 -1.61 -11.97
CA LYS A 103 13.26 -0.84 -13.19
C LYS A 103 14.52 -0.67 -14.02
N ALA A 104 15.63 -0.25 -13.43
CA ALA A 104 16.90 -0.05 -14.11
C ALA A 104 17.37 -1.35 -14.82
N LYS A 105 17.24 -2.50 -14.15
CA LYS A 105 17.55 -3.81 -14.73
C LYS A 105 16.64 -4.15 -15.91
N LEU A 106 15.33 -3.93 -15.75
CA LEU A 106 14.32 -4.22 -16.75
C LEU A 106 14.56 -3.45 -18.06
N TYR A 107 15.02 -2.20 -17.95
CA TYR A 107 15.30 -1.31 -19.08
C TYR A 107 16.77 -1.36 -19.56
N GLY A 108 17.58 -2.30 -19.06
CA GLY A 108 18.94 -2.52 -19.56
C GLY A 108 19.97 -1.48 -19.12
N SER A 109 19.78 -0.82 -17.97
CA SER A 109 20.75 0.11 -17.40
C SER A 109 22.11 -0.58 -17.18
N THR A 110 23.17 0.05 -17.68
CA THR A 110 24.56 -0.45 -17.61
C THR A 110 25.05 -0.63 -16.17
N PHE A 111 24.52 0.14 -15.22
CA PHE A 111 24.88 0.07 -13.80
C PHE A 111 24.37 -1.20 -13.10
N VAL A 112 23.26 -1.78 -13.56
CA VAL A 112 22.59 -2.91 -12.90
C VAL A 112 22.61 -4.17 -13.78
N VAL A 113 23.04 -4.05 -15.04
CA VAL A 113 23.03 -5.14 -16.04
C VAL A 113 23.82 -6.38 -15.61
N ARG A 114 24.80 -6.26 -14.71
CA ARG A 114 25.59 -7.40 -14.21
C ARG A 114 25.03 -8.07 -12.96
N ARG A 115 24.10 -7.43 -12.23
CA ARG A 115 23.48 -8.06 -11.04
C ARG A 115 22.56 -9.22 -11.46
N PRO A 116 22.57 -10.37 -10.79
CA PRO A 116 21.62 -11.44 -11.07
C PRO A 116 20.20 -10.99 -10.70
N TRP A 117 19.19 -11.49 -11.43
CA TRP A 117 17.78 -11.16 -11.13
C TRP A 117 17.34 -11.64 -9.75
N SER A 118 17.84 -12.79 -9.28
CA SER A 118 17.56 -13.30 -7.92
C SER A 118 17.94 -12.28 -6.86
N SER A 119 19.18 -11.77 -6.88
CA SER A 119 19.64 -10.78 -5.91
C SER A 119 18.83 -9.47 -5.92
N ILE A 120 18.24 -9.08 -7.05
CA ILE A 120 17.38 -7.89 -7.11
C ILE A 120 16.02 -8.20 -6.46
N TRP A 121 15.46 -9.38 -6.72
CA TRP A 121 14.20 -9.81 -6.12
C TRP A 121 14.33 -10.09 -4.62
N ASP A 122 15.45 -10.63 -4.16
CA ASP A 122 15.77 -10.81 -2.74
C ASP A 122 15.71 -9.46 -2.01
N GLU A 123 16.37 -8.43 -2.57
CA GLU A 123 16.39 -7.08 -2.02
C GLU A 123 15.00 -6.41 -2.05
N VAL A 124 14.23 -6.60 -3.13
CA VAL A 124 12.85 -6.09 -3.19
C VAL A 124 11.97 -6.75 -2.13
N THR A 125 12.07 -8.07 -1.97
CA THR A 125 11.27 -8.83 -1.00
C THR A 125 11.61 -8.42 0.42
N GLU A 126 12.91 -8.34 0.74
CA GLU A 126 13.38 -7.91 2.06
C GLU A 126 12.86 -6.50 2.42
N GLU A 127 13.01 -5.54 1.51
CA GLU A 127 12.61 -4.15 1.75
C GLU A 127 11.08 -3.99 1.74
N PHE A 128 10.35 -4.81 0.97
CA PHE A 128 8.89 -4.85 0.93
C PHE A 128 8.32 -5.40 2.25
N ASP A 129 8.82 -6.54 2.74
CA ASP A 129 8.40 -7.13 4.01
C ASP A 129 8.72 -6.22 5.20
N ALA A 130 9.89 -5.58 5.19
CA ALA A 130 10.27 -4.63 6.23
C ALA A 130 9.38 -3.38 6.21
N TRP A 131 8.99 -2.91 5.03
CA TRP A 131 8.04 -1.80 4.88
C TRP A 131 6.65 -2.18 5.39
N TRP A 132 6.16 -3.36 5.00
CA TRP A 132 4.87 -3.89 5.43
C TRP A 132 4.77 -3.98 6.95
N ARG A 133 5.78 -4.55 7.62
CA ARG A 133 5.81 -4.64 9.10
C ARG A 133 5.68 -3.27 9.77
N LEU A 134 6.28 -2.23 9.21
CA LEU A 134 6.18 -0.87 9.74
C LEU A 134 4.80 -0.26 9.49
N GLU A 135 4.22 -0.48 8.31
CA GLU A 135 2.87 0.00 8.00
C GLU A 135 1.84 -0.68 8.90
N GLN A 136 1.85 -2.01 8.97
CA GLN A 136 0.91 -2.80 9.77
C GLN A 136 0.99 -2.39 11.25
N GLY A 137 2.20 -2.37 11.84
CA GLY A 137 2.34 -1.96 13.24
C GLY A 137 1.87 -0.52 13.50
N LEU A 138 1.97 0.37 12.51
CA LEU A 138 1.48 1.74 12.64
C LEU A 138 -0.04 1.83 12.49
N VAL A 139 -0.64 0.98 11.66
CA VAL A 139 -2.10 0.86 11.55
C VAL A 139 -2.68 0.26 12.82
N ASP A 140 -2.09 -0.81 13.36
CA ASP A 140 -2.51 -1.42 14.63
C ASP A 140 -2.48 -0.41 15.78
N ASP A 141 -1.39 0.36 15.89
CA ASP A 141 -1.24 1.41 16.91
C ASP A 141 -2.29 2.52 16.73
N LEU A 142 -2.58 2.95 15.48
CA LEU A 142 -3.64 3.92 15.18
C LEU A 142 -5.02 3.35 15.52
N THR A 143 -5.24 2.07 15.23
CA THR A 143 -6.48 1.37 15.52
C THR A 143 -6.78 1.33 17.01
N ALA A 144 -5.75 1.08 17.83
CA ALA A 144 -5.88 1.04 19.27
C ALA A 144 -6.11 2.42 19.92
N THR A 145 -5.73 3.50 19.25
CA THR A 145 -5.69 4.86 19.83
C THR A 145 -6.70 5.84 19.26
N THR A 146 -7.38 5.49 18.15
CA THR A 146 -8.28 6.40 17.44
C THR A 146 -9.72 5.88 17.40
N SER A 147 -10.67 6.81 17.28
CA SER A 147 -12.09 6.46 17.15
C SER A 147 -12.38 5.80 15.80
N THR A 148 -13.46 5.02 15.69
CA THR A 148 -13.91 4.46 14.40
C THR A 148 -14.10 5.52 13.32
N ALA A 149 -14.61 6.70 13.67
CA ALA A 149 -14.77 7.80 12.73
C ALA A 149 -13.43 8.35 12.21
N ASP A 150 -12.42 8.42 13.08
CA ASP A 150 -11.06 8.81 12.66
C ASP A 150 -10.43 7.75 11.75
N ARG A 151 -10.61 6.46 12.06
CA ARG A 151 -10.13 5.34 11.23
C ARG A 151 -10.73 5.36 9.83
N ASP A 152 -12.06 5.49 9.73
CA ASP A 152 -12.77 5.63 8.46
C ASP A 152 -12.27 6.85 7.66
N ALA A 153 -12.02 7.98 8.34
CA ALA A 153 -11.49 9.18 7.70
C ALA A 153 -10.03 9.01 7.22
N ILE A 154 -9.21 8.25 7.96
CA ILE A 154 -7.83 7.93 7.55
C ILE A 154 -7.85 6.99 6.35
N ALA A 155 -8.69 5.95 6.35
CA ALA A 155 -8.84 5.00 5.24
C ALA A 155 -9.28 5.72 3.95
N GLU A 156 -10.29 6.59 4.03
CA GLU A 156 -10.75 7.37 2.88
C GLU A 156 -9.67 8.35 2.37
N ARG A 157 -8.89 8.94 3.28
CA ARG A 157 -7.75 9.79 2.90
C ARG A 157 -6.64 9.00 2.21
N LEU A 158 -6.36 7.77 2.66
CA LEU A 158 -5.39 6.87 2.04
C LEU A 158 -5.80 6.55 0.61
N PHE A 159 -7.04 6.11 0.43
CA PHE A 159 -7.61 5.82 -0.89
C PHE A 159 -7.56 7.03 -1.84
N ARG A 160 -7.94 8.22 -1.36
CA ARG A 160 -7.83 9.46 -2.16
C ARG A 160 -6.38 9.80 -2.49
N ALA A 161 -5.46 9.61 -1.56
CA ALA A 161 -4.05 9.85 -1.81
C ALA A 161 -3.52 8.92 -2.90
N GLU A 162 -3.87 7.63 -2.85
CA GLU A 162 -3.47 6.65 -3.88
C GLU A 162 -3.93 7.02 -5.29
N LYS A 163 -5.11 7.64 -5.44
CA LYS A 163 -5.60 8.12 -6.74
C LYS A 163 -4.80 9.29 -7.32
N HIS A 164 -4.00 9.98 -6.51
CA HIS A 164 -3.36 11.23 -6.87
C HIS A 164 -1.84 11.25 -6.75
N VAL A 165 -1.23 10.25 -6.09
CA VAL A 165 0.22 10.16 -5.94
C VAL A 165 0.90 9.56 -7.18
N PRO A 166 2.18 9.90 -7.42
CA PRO A 166 2.97 9.34 -8.52
C PRO A 166 3.04 7.81 -8.50
N THR A 167 3.17 7.21 -9.68
CA THR A 167 3.29 5.75 -9.88
C THR A 167 4.74 5.29 -10.10
N ARG A 168 5.71 6.21 -10.23
CA ARG A 168 7.14 5.87 -10.34
C ARG A 168 7.87 5.88 -8.98
N PRO A 169 8.87 5.00 -8.80
CA PRO A 169 9.76 5.06 -7.65
C PRO A 169 10.67 6.27 -7.80
N HIS A 170 10.70 7.12 -6.78
CA HIS A 170 11.46 8.36 -6.79
C HIS A 170 12.31 8.47 -5.53
N PRO A 171 13.37 7.64 -5.40
CA PRO A 171 14.15 7.50 -4.16
C PRO A 171 14.84 8.79 -3.70
N TYR A 172 14.96 9.79 -4.58
CA TYR A 172 15.59 11.08 -4.30
C TYR A 172 14.59 12.20 -3.97
N LEU A 173 13.28 11.93 -3.90
CA LEU A 173 12.31 12.94 -3.52
C LEU A 173 12.18 13.07 -2.00
N PRO A 174 12.21 14.29 -1.44
CA PRO A 174 12.01 14.48 -0.02
C PRO A 174 10.57 14.13 0.39
N HIS A 175 10.42 13.06 1.17
CA HIS A 175 9.12 12.58 1.67
C HIS A 175 8.53 13.42 2.83
N GLN A 176 9.24 14.43 3.36
CA GLN A 176 8.81 15.26 4.51
C GLN A 176 9.12 16.77 4.33
N GLY A 177 8.28 17.65 4.92
CA GLY A 177 8.49 19.11 4.99
C GLY A 177 7.84 19.96 3.88
N VAL A 178 7.87 21.30 4.03
CA VAL A 178 7.40 22.29 3.02
C VAL A 178 8.16 22.16 1.68
N PRO A 179 9.49 21.90 1.65
CA PRO A 179 10.21 21.61 0.40
C PRO A 179 9.72 20.31 -0.28
N GLY A 180 9.28 19.31 0.50
CA GLY A 180 8.69 18.06 0.01
C GLY A 180 7.37 18.23 -0.72
N ARG A 181 6.57 19.26 -0.38
CA ARG A 181 5.32 19.57 -1.09
C ARG A 181 5.56 20.11 -2.51
N VAL A 182 6.58 20.94 -2.70
CA VAL A 182 6.95 21.48 -4.01
C VAL A 182 7.61 20.40 -4.88
N ALA A 183 8.51 19.60 -4.29
CA ALA A 183 9.12 18.47 -4.97
C ALA A 183 8.08 17.42 -5.43
N ARG A 184 7.05 17.14 -4.62
CA ARG A 184 5.89 16.31 -5.03
C ARG A 184 5.13 16.89 -6.22
N GLY A 185 4.94 18.21 -6.27
CA GLY A 185 4.24 18.87 -7.38
C GLY A 185 4.99 18.76 -8.71
N VAL A 186 6.32 18.80 -8.68
CA VAL A 186 7.18 18.60 -9.86
C VAL A 186 7.22 17.12 -10.25
N ALA A 187 7.33 16.22 -9.27
CA ALA A 187 7.29 14.78 -9.51
C ALA A 187 5.96 14.31 -10.13
N MET A 188 4.82 14.81 -9.65
CA MET A 188 3.51 14.50 -10.24
C MET A 188 3.38 14.94 -11.71
N ARG A 189 4.06 16.03 -12.11
CA ARG A 189 4.07 16.50 -13.51
C ARG A 189 4.95 15.64 -14.40
N VAL A 190 6.12 15.23 -13.89
CA VAL A 190 7.05 14.33 -14.58
C VAL A 190 6.39 12.94 -14.72
N ASP A 191 5.75 12.45 -13.68
CA ASP A 191 5.06 11.16 -13.65
C ASP A 191 3.89 11.09 -14.64
N ARG A 192 3.02 12.10 -14.66
CA ARG A 192 1.90 12.18 -15.63
C ARG A 192 2.37 12.26 -17.09
N PHE A 193 3.49 12.94 -17.34
CA PHE A 193 4.12 13.00 -18.67
C PHE A 193 4.62 11.61 -19.10
N TRP A 194 5.26 10.88 -18.18
CA TRP A 194 5.82 9.58 -18.51
C TRP A 194 4.79 8.43 -18.52
N ASP A 195 3.72 8.51 -17.73
CA ASP A 195 2.61 7.55 -17.78
C ASP A 195 1.85 7.65 -19.11
N THR A 196 1.74 8.87 -19.66
CA THR A 196 1.22 9.12 -21.01
C THR A 196 2.20 8.61 -22.08
N ALA A 197 3.51 8.66 -21.84
CA ALA A 197 4.53 8.22 -22.78
C ALA A 197 4.74 6.69 -22.82
N GLU A 198 4.52 5.97 -21.70
CA GLU A 198 4.73 4.51 -21.62
C GLU A 198 3.45 3.68 -21.82
N GLY A 199 2.25 4.29 -21.84
CA GLY A 199 0.99 3.59 -22.15
C GLY A 199 0.62 2.49 -21.15
N ARG A 200 1.02 2.63 -19.89
CA ARG A 200 0.80 1.63 -18.83
C ARG A 200 -0.63 1.71 -18.29
N MET A 201 -1.33 0.57 -18.25
CA MET A 201 -2.54 0.42 -17.43
C MET A 201 -2.10 0.27 -15.99
N VAL A 202 -2.31 1.30 -15.17
CA VAL A 202 -2.06 1.21 -13.73
C VAL A 202 -3.37 0.78 -13.04
N PRO A 203 -3.40 -0.36 -12.35
CA PRO A 203 -4.64 -0.86 -11.74
C PRO A 203 -5.23 0.12 -10.73
N GLU A 204 -6.57 0.13 -10.59
CA GLU A 204 -7.23 0.94 -9.58
C GLU A 204 -6.81 0.49 -8.16
N PRO A 205 -6.66 1.44 -7.21
CA PRO A 205 -6.43 1.12 -5.80
C PRO A 205 -7.63 0.42 -5.17
N VAL A 206 -7.39 -0.34 -4.10
CA VAL A 206 -8.43 -1.00 -3.31
C VAL A 206 -9.34 0.06 -2.70
N ARG A 207 -10.65 -0.12 -2.83
CA ARG A 207 -11.62 0.85 -2.29
C ARG A 207 -11.87 0.52 -0.83
N PRO A 208 -11.85 1.52 0.07
CA PRO A 208 -12.22 1.29 1.45
C PRO A 208 -13.69 0.87 1.47
N HIS A 209 -13.94 -0.35 1.93
CA HIS A 209 -15.27 -0.85 2.18
C HIS A 209 -15.33 -1.45 3.57
N ARG A 210 -16.49 -1.35 4.22
CA ARG A 210 -16.71 -2.08 5.46
C ARG A 210 -16.87 -3.55 5.11
N SER A 211 -15.95 -4.37 5.60
CA SER A 211 -15.83 -5.82 5.41
C SER A 211 -16.94 -6.55 6.17
N ARG A 212 -18.17 -6.33 5.71
CA ARG A 212 -19.37 -7.14 5.86
C ARG A 212 -20.49 -6.35 5.20
N GLU A 213 -20.74 -6.67 3.95
CA GLU A 213 -22.02 -6.40 3.33
C GLU A 213 -23.12 -6.84 4.31
N GLY A 214 -24.08 -5.97 4.60
CA GLY A 214 -25.20 -6.35 5.46
C GLY A 214 -25.86 -7.61 4.89
N ARG A 215 -26.47 -8.46 5.74
CA ARG A 215 -27.05 -9.75 5.32
C ARG A 215 -27.96 -9.67 4.08
N ILE A 216 -28.62 -8.52 3.87
CA ILE A 216 -29.43 -8.23 2.67
C ILE A 216 -28.55 -8.08 1.41
N THR A 217 -27.44 -7.36 1.51
CA THR A 217 -26.50 -7.16 0.41
C THR A 217 -25.80 -8.48 0.04
N GLN A 218 -25.40 -9.29 1.02
CA GLN A 218 -24.88 -10.65 0.81
C GLN A 218 -25.90 -11.57 0.11
N TYR A 219 -27.18 -11.46 0.50
CA TYR A 219 -28.28 -12.20 -0.14
C TYR A 219 -28.50 -11.75 -1.59
N LEU A 220 -28.36 -10.45 -1.87
CA LEU A 220 -28.52 -9.89 -3.22
C LEU A 220 -27.33 -10.18 -4.14
N LEU A 221 -26.10 -10.20 -3.61
CA LEU A 221 -24.88 -10.52 -4.34
C LEU A 221 -24.57 -12.02 -4.39
N ALA A 222 -25.36 -12.84 -3.72
CA ALA A 222 -25.22 -14.30 -3.64
C ALA A 222 -23.82 -14.78 -3.17
N ASP A 223 -23.16 -13.98 -2.32
CA ASP A 223 -21.87 -14.32 -1.70
C ASP A 223 -22.00 -14.41 -0.17
N PRO A 224 -22.54 -15.52 0.37
CA PRO A 224 -22.72 -15.68 1.80
C PRO A 224 -21.42 -16.08 2.48
N HIS A 225 -20.78 -15.14 3.18
CA HIS A 225 -19.73 -15.45 4.14
C HIS A 225 -20.37 -15.95 5.44
N LEU A 226 -20.54 -17.27 5.55
CA LEU A 226 -21.03 -17.93 6.75
C LEU A 226 -19.87 -18.06 7.74
N ASP A 227 -20.01 -17.43 8.92
CA ASP A 227 -19.14 -17.71 10.05
C ASP A 227 -19.29 -19.19 10.41
N GLY A 228 -18.22 -19.97 10.20
CA GLY A 228 -18.20 -21.39 10.58
C GLY A 228 -18.42 -21.51 12.09
N PRO A 229 -19.24 -22.48 12.57
CA PRO A 229 -19.46 -22.65 13.99
C PRO A 229 -18.13 -22.92 14.70
N ALA A 230 -17.92 -22.23 15.83
CA ALA A 230 -16.89 -22.57 16.78
C ALA A 230 -17.00 -24.07 17.08
N ALA A 231 -15.92 -24.81 16.82
CA ALA A 231 -15.83 -26.20 17.20
C ALA A 231 -15.81 -26.25 18.74
N GLU A 232 -16.98 -26.51 19.31
CA GLU A 232 -17.08 -27.15 20.62
C GLU A 232 -17.01 -28.67 20.39
N GLU A 233 -16.16 -29.30 21.22
CA GLU A 233 -15.80 -30.73 21.36
C GLU A 233 -14.51 -31.22 20.67
#